data_AF-A0A093PFB4-F1
#
_entry.id   AF-A0A093PFB4-F1
#
_cell.length_a   1.000
_cell.length_b   1.000
_cell.length_c   1.000
_cell.angle_alpha   90.00
_cell.angle_beta   90.00
_cell.angle_gamma   90.00
#
_symmetry.space_group_name_H-M   'P 1'
#
loop_
_entity.id
_entity.type
_entity.pdbx_description
1 polymer ?
#
loop_
_entity_poly.entity_id
_entity_poly.type
_entity_poly.pdbx_seq_one_letter_code
_entity_poly.pdbx_strand_id
1 'polypeptide(L)'
;MCRQAGCGQCVSEEHQGIFHSVNLIDTVYQEEKLTFFSTLKQMRIINEKLMNEISKRPNDTDMMLNNDVEIIELKFGEIFKTLEMKKQQLLEDVENQRGKKEKEFQIWKKMKETHKKTIENFLKDCEKLVHECDPQRFLEVACGLNTRMKTQLDVMNIASSWERPPVCMPKKMDIKSVVNEIIALELTPVNVGI
;
A
#
# COMPACT_ATOMS: atom_id res chain seq x y z
N MET A 1 -11.01 -71.68 5.73
CA MET A 1 -12.21 -72.53 5.49
C MET A 1 -12.20 -72.97 4.04
N CYS A 2 -12.45 -74.25 3.77
CA CYS A 2 -12.63 -74.75 2.41
C CYS A 2 -13.91 -74.15 1.81
N ARG A 3 -13.83 -73.51 0.63
CA ARG A 3 -14.96 -72.89 -0.10
C ARG A 3 -15.09 -73.47 -1.51
N GLN A 4 -14.90 -74.78 -1.63
CA GLN A 4 -14.90 -75.46 -2.91
C GLN A 4 -16.05 -76.46 -2.94
N ALA A 5 -16.64 -76.65 -4.12
CA ALA A 5 -17.60 -77.70 -4.34
C ALA A 5 -16.85 -79.05 -4.38
N GLY A 6 -17.35 -80.04 -3.66
CA GLY A 6 -16.80 -81.40 -3.64
C GLY A 6 -17.90 -82.43 -3.90
N CYS A 7 -17.56 -83.55 -4.52
CA CYS A 7 -18.47 -84.69 -4.61
C CYS A 7 -18.54 -85.42 -3.26
N GLY A 8 -19.50 -86.35 -3.12
CA GLY A 8 -19.67 -87.11 -1.87
C GLY A 8 -18.42 -87.86 -1.40
N GLN A 9 -17.58 -88.31 -2.34
CA GLN A 9 -16.31 -88.97 -2.03
C GLN A 9 -15.26 -88.00 -1.49
N CYS A 10 -15.07 -86.84 -2.11
CA CYS A 10 -14.14 -85.82 -1.60
C CYS A 10 -14.56 -85.32 -0.21
N VAL A 11 -15.87 -85.17 0.02
CA VAL A 11 -16.39 -84.81 1.34
C VAL A 11 -16.06 -85.88 2.38
N SER A 12 -16.17 -87.16 2.02
CA SER A 12 -15.90 -88.27 2.92
C SER A 12 -14.42 -88.57 3.11
N GLU A 13 -13.52 -88.24 2.20
CA GLU A 13 -12.10 -88.57 2.31
C GLU A 13 -11.22 -87.38 2.71
N GLU A 14 -11.49 -86.19 2.16
CA GLU A 14 -10.60 -85.03 2.24
C GLU A 14 -11.13 -83.93 3.18
N HIS A 15 -12.44 -83.94 3.46
CA HIS A 15 -13.11 -82.89 4.24
C HIS A 15 -13.84 -83.42 5.49
N GLN A 16 -13.28 -84.45 6.13
CA GLN A 16 -13.79 -84.92 7.43
C GLN A 16 -13.45 -83.97 8.59
N GLY A 17 -14.24 -84.02 9.67
CA GLY A 17 -13.95 -83.39 10.97
C GLY A 17 -14.71 -82.09 11.26
N ILE A 18 -14.63 -81.64 12.52
CA ILE A 18 -15.38 -80.50 13.09
C ILE A 18 -15.05 -79.16 12.39
N PHE A 19 -13.95 -79.10 11.64
CA PHE A 19 -13.48 -77.89 10.95
C PHE A 19 -14.04 -77.71 9.54
N HIS A 20 -14.79 -78.68 9.02
CA HIS A 20 -15.44 -78.61 7.70
C HIS A 20 -16.96 -78.67 7.86
N SER A 21 -17.63 -77.56 7.52
CA SER A 21 -19.09 -77.52 7.42
C SER A 21 -19.51 -77.92 6.01
N VAL A 22 -20.26 -79.00 5.90
CA VAL A 22 -20.77 -79.51 4.61
C VAL A 22 -22.20 -79.02 4.43
N ASN A 23 -22.45 -78.32 3.34
CA ASN A 23 -23.78 -77.84 2.96
C ASN A 23 -24.12 -78.29 1.53
N LEU A 24 -25.42 -78.37 1.22
CA LEU A 24 -25.87 -78.61 -0.15
C LEU A 24 -25.51 -77.40 -1.02
N ILE A 25 -24.98 -77.68 -2.22
CA ILE A 25 -24.54 -76.65 -3.17
C ILE A 25 -25.67 -75.67 -3.47
N ASP A 26 -26.91 -76.16 -3.66
CA ASP A 26 -28.04 -75.30 -3.97
C ASP A 26 -28.36 -74.32 -2.84
N THR A 27 -28.25 -74.74 -1.57
CA THR A 27 -28.48 -73.87 -0.41
C THR A 27 -27.44 -72.76 -0.35
N VAL A 28 -26.15 -73.11 -0.41
CA VAL A 28 -25.05 -72.14 -0.39
C VAL A 28 -25.13 -71.20 -1.60
N TYR A 29 -25.49 -71.70 -2.77
CA TYR A 29 -25.66 -70.89 -3.98
C TYR A 29 -26.74 -69.82 -3.80
N GLN A 30 -27.91 -70.15 -3.23
CA GLN A 30 -28.96 -69.16 -3.02
C GLN A 30 -28.56 -68.12 -1.95
N GLU A 31 -27.90 -68.54 -0.87
CA GLU A 31 -27.42 -67.63 0.19
C GLU A 31 -26.35 -66.66 -0.32
N GLU A 32 -25.34 -67.17 -1.02
CA GLU A 32 -24.27 -66.35 -1.61
C GLU A 32 -24.81 -65.44 -2.71
N LYS A 33 -25.78 -65.90 -3.51
CA LYS A 33 -26.43 -65.08 -4.53
C LYS A 33 -27.18 -63.90 -3.94
N LEU A 34 -27.94 -64.10 -2.86
CA LEU A 34 -28.63 -63.01 -2.14
C LEU A 34 -27.62 -62.02 -1.54
N THR A 35 -26.56 -62.54 -0.91
CA THR A 35 -25.49 -61.73 -0.33
C THR A 35 -24.75 -60.90 -1.39
N PHE A 36 -24.47 -61.50 -2.55
CA PHE A 36 -23.86 -60.84 -3.70
C PHE A 36 -24.72 -59.67 -4.20
N PHE A 37 -26.01 -59.89 -4.45
CA PHE A 37 -26.89 -58.83 -4.95
C PHE A 37 -27.11 -57.70 -3.94
N SER A 38 -27.17 -58.02 -2.64
CA SER A 38 -27.22 -57.03 -1.58
C SER A 38 -25.96 -56.15 -1.56
N THR A 39 -24.79 -56.79 -1.59
CA THR A 39 -23.49 -56.11 -1.62
C THR A 39 -23.33 -55.25 -2.89
N LEU A 40 -23.72 -55.78 -4.05
CA LEU A 40 -23.69 -55.05 -5.32
C LEU A 40 -24.58 -53.81 -5.29
N LYS A 41 -25.77 -53.90 -4.69
CA LYS A 41 -26.67 -52.76 -4.52
C LYS A 41 -26.03 -51.68 -3.66
N GLN A 42 -25.40 -52.04 -2.55
CA GLN A 42 -24.67 -51.08 -1.70
C GLN A 42 -23.52 -50.42 -2.44
N MET A 43 -22.73 -51.20 -3.20
CA MET A 43 -21.61 -50.68 -3.98
C MET A 43 -22.07 -49.67 -5.04
N ARG A 44 -23.22 -49.92 -5.70
CA ARG A 44 -23.80 -48.98 -6.66
C ARG A 44 -24.24 -47.67 -6.01
N ILE A 45 -24.87 -47.73 -4.83
CA ILE A 45 -25.27 -46.54 -4.08
C ILE A 45 -24.05 -45.70 -3.69
N ILE A 46 -22.99 -46.35 -3.21
CA ILE A 46 -21.74 -45.66 -2.86
C ILE A 46 -21.11 -45.04 -4.11
N ASN A 47 -21.05 -45.77 -5.22
CA ASN A 47 -20.51 -45.27 -6.48
C ASN A 47 -21.29 -44.05 -7.00
N GLU A 48 -22.62 -44.06 -6.93
CA GLU A 48 -23.45 -42.91 -7.31
C GLU A 48 -23.20 -41.69 -6.43
N LYS A 49 -23.07 -41.87 -5.10
CA LYS A 49 -22.69 -40.79 -4.18
C LYS A 49 -21.31 -40.22 -4.53
N LEU A 50 -20.31 -41.07 -4.74
CA LEU A 50 -18.96 -40.65 -5.11
C LEU A 50 -18.95 -39.88 -6.43
N MET A 51 -19.67 -40.34 -7.45
CA MET A 51 -19.77 -39.63 -8.74
C MET A 51 -20.39 -38.24 -8.58
N ASN A 52 -21.43 -38.12 -7.75
CA ASN A 52 -22.07 -36.83 -7.45
C ASN A 52 -21.17 -35.89 -6.63
N GLU A 53 -20.32 -36.42 -5.76
CA GLU A 53 -19.35 -35.63 -4.99
C GLU A 53 -18.19 -35.13 -5.87
N ILE A 54 -17.67 -36.00 -6.74
CA ILE A 54 -16.59 -35.67 -7.67
C ILE A 54 -17.04 -34.60 -8.68
N SER A 55 -18.28 -34.66 -9.16
CA SER A 55 -18.77 -33.70 -10.15
C SER A 55 -18.98 -32.28 -9.61
N LYS A 56 -19.06 -32.10 -8.28
CA LYS A 56 -19.37 -30.79 -7.65
C LYS A 56 -18.14 -29.95 -7.30
N ARG A 57 -16.94 -30.55 -7.25
CA ARG A 57 -15.75 -29.93 -6.63
C ARG A 57 -14.88 -28.96 -7.46
N PRO A 58 -14.85 -28.93 -8.80
CA PRO A 58 -13.92 -28.04 -9.51
C PRO A 58 -14.37 -26.56 -9.59
N ASN A 59 -15.66 -26.29 -9.75
CA ASN A 59 -16.12 -24.95 -10.11
C ASN A 59 -16.11 -23.95 -8.96
N ASP A 60 -16.39 -24.39 -7.73
CA ASP A 60 -16.54 -23.44 -6.61
C ASP A 60 -15.20 -22.85 -6.17
N THR A 61 -14.12 -23.64 -6.17
CA THR A 61 -12.79 -23.15 -5.74
C THR A 61 -12.14 -22.25 -6.78
N ASP A 62 -12.26 -22.60 -8.06
CA ASP A 62 -11.71 -21.79 -9.16
C ASP A 62 -12.48 -20.45 -9.29
N MET A 63 -13.80 -20.46 -9.09
CA MET A 63 -14.61 -19.25 -9.06
C MET A 63 -14.28 -18.35 -7.84
N MET A 64 -14.01 -18.94 -6.66
CA MET A 64 -13.56 -18.17 -5.48
C MET A 64 -12.18 -17.53 -5.68
N LEU A 65 -11.22 -18.26 -6.25
CA LEU A 65 -9.89 -17.71 -6.54
C LEU A 65 -9.94 -16.61 -7.61
N ASN A 66 -10.78 -16.78 -8.64
CA ASN A 66 -10.99 -15.72 -9.65
C ASN A 66 -11.63 -14.47 -9.02
N ASN A 67 -12.58 -14.62 -8.09
CA ASN A 67 -13.13 -13.49 -7.35
C ASN A 67 -12.05 -12.77 -6.50
N ASP A 68 -11.14 -13.52 -5.87
CA ASP A 68 -10.04 -12.92 -5.10
C ASP A 68 -9.09 -12.13 -6.00
N VAL A 69 -8.79 -12.65 -7.20
CA VAL A 69 -7.99 -11.92 -8.21
C VAL A 69 -8.65 -10.59 -8.58
N GLU A 70 -9.96 -10.61 -8.87
CA GLU A 70 -10.71 -9.39 -9.19
C GLU A 70 -10.73 -8.39 -8.02
N ILE A 71 -10.89 -8.87 -6.78
CA ILE A 71 -10.85 -8.03 -5.57
C ILE A 71 -9.47 -7.38 -5.40
N ILE A 72 -8.39 -8.15 -5.58
CA ILE A 72 -7.02 -7.64 -5.49
C ILE A 72 -6.79 -6.58 -6.56
N GLU A 73 -7.09 -6.87 -7.82
CA GLU A 73 -6.88 -5.93 -8.93
C GLU A 73 -7.65 -4.62 -8.73
N LEU A 74 -8.91 -4.72 -8.30
CA LEU A 74 -9.75 -3.55 -8.02
C LEU A 74 -9.17 -2.71 -6.88
N LYS A 75 -8.89 -3.34 -5.74
CA LYS A 75 -8.45 -2.62 -4.52
C LYS A 75 -7.06 -2.02 -4.69
N PHE A 76 -6.11 -2.76 -5.27
CA PHE A 76 -4.79 -2.20 -5.58
C PHE A 76 -4.88 -1.13 -6.66
N GLY A 77 -5.79 -1.25 -7.62
CA GLY A 77 -6.08 -0.19 -8.60
C GLY A 77 -6.59 1.10 -7.95
N GLU A 78 -7.52 1.01 -6.99
CA GLU A 78 -8.04 2.16 -6.22
C GLU A 78 -6.94 2.82 -5.36
N ILE A 79 -6.15 2.01 -4.66
CA ILE A 79 -5.01 2.47 -3.86
C ILE A 79 -4.00 3.18 -4.76
N PHE A 80 -3.66 2.60 -5.91
CA PHE A 80 -2.72 3.20 -6.87
C PHE A 80 -3.21 4.56 -7.37
N LYS A 81 -4.48 4.67 -7.77
CA LYS A 81 -5.08 5.94 -8.19
C LYS A 81 -4.98 7.00 -7.09
N THR A 82 -5.29 6.61 -5.86
CA THR A 82 -5.23 7.51 -4.69
C THR A 82 -3.82 7.98 -4.40
N LEU A 83 -2.84 7.08 -4.45
CA LEU A 83 -1.43 7.39 -4.29
C LEU A 83 -0.93 8.31 -5.39
N GLU A 84 -1.30 8.07 -6.65
CA GLU A 84 -0.89 8.90 -7.77
C GLU A 84 -1.49 10.31 -7.66
N MET A 85 -2.77 10.45 -7.30
CA MET A 85 -3.36 11.76 -7.02
C MET A 85 -2.64 12.51 -5.89
N LYS A 86 -2.32 11.81 -4.79
CA LYS A 86 -1.60 12.40 -3.65
C LYS A 86 -0.18 12.82 -4.03
N LYS A 87 0.50 12.04 -4.86
CA LYS A 87 1.81 12.38 -5.44
C LYS A 87 1.72 13.64 -6.29
N GLN A 88 0.74 13.74 -7.20
CA GLN A 88 0.56 14.93 -8.03
C GLN A 88 0.29 16.18 -7.18
N GLN A 89 -0.57 16.09 -6.17
CA GLN A 89 -0.83 17.19 -5.24
C GLN A 89 0.44 17.66 -4.51
N LEU A 90 1.28 16.71 -4.05
CA LEU A 90 2.54 17.04 -3.38
C LEU A 90 3.54 17.71 -4.32
N LEU A 91 3.61 17.28 -5.58
CA LEU A 91 4.45 17.91 -6.59
C LEU A 91 3.97 19.34 -6.89
N GLU A 92 2.66 19.54 -7.04
CA GLU A 92 2.06 20.85 -7.25
C GLU A 92 2.29 21.77 -6.05
N ASP A 93 2.15 21.27 -4.83
CA ASP A 93 2.46 22.00 -3.60
C ASP A 93 3.92 22.49 -3.57
N VAL A 94 4.87 21.63 -3.96
CA VAL A 94 6.30 21.98 -4.03
C VAL A 94 6.54 23.06 -5.09
N GLU A 95 5.93 22.93 -6.26
CA GLU A 95 6.03 23.92 -7.33
C GLU A 95 5.45 25.28 -6.90
N ASN A 96 4.29 25.27 -6.26
CA ASN A 96 3.64 26.47 -5.72
C ASN A 96 4.48 27.12 -4.62
N GLN A 97 5.09 26.32 -3.73
CA GLN A 97 6.01 26.84 -2.72
C GLN A 97 7.27 27.44 -3.35
N ARG A 98 7.83 26.80 -4.37
CA ARG A 98 8.97 27.34 -5.12
C ARG A 98 8.62 28.69 -5.73
N GLY A 99 7.47 28.78 -6.40
CA GLY A 99 7.00 30.04 -7.00
C GLY A 99 6.76 31.17 -5.98
N LYS A 100 6.19 30.87 -4.82
CA LYS A 100 6.01 31.85 -3.73
C LYS A 100 7.35 32.33 -3.18
N LYS A 101 8.27 31.41 -2.89
CA LYS A 101 9.59 31.73 -2.36
C LYS A 101 10.45 32.51 -3.31
N GLU A 102 10.37 32.20 -4.60
CA GLU A 102 11.06 32.98 -5.63
C GLU A 102 10.57 34.44 -5.60
N LYS A 103 9.25 34.66 -5.55
CA LYS A 103 8.69 36.02 -5.44
C LYS A 103 9.12 36.72 -4.16
N GLU A 104 9.07 36.04 -3.02
CA GLU A 104 9.54 36.58 -1.73
C GLU A 104 11.03 36.96 -1.79
N PHE A 105 11.86 36.10 -2.38
CA PHE A 105 13.29 36.36 -2.57
C PHE A 105 13.53 37.56 -3.48
N GLN A 106 12.81 37.68 -4.59
CA GLN A 106 12.92 38.84 -5.49
C GLN A 106 12.53 40.15 -4.80
N ILE A 107 11.47 40.15 -3.98
CA ILE A 107 11.07 41.31 -3.19
C ILE A 107 12.16 41.67 -2.17
N TRP A 108 12.64 40.68 -1.43
CA TRP A 108 13.71 40.86 -0.44
C TRP A 108 14.98 41.41 -1.10
N LYS A 109 15.40 40.83 -2.23
CA LYS A 109 16.56 41.26 -3.01
C LYS A 109 16.41 42.71 -3.46
N LYS A 110 15.26 43.07 -4.04
CA LYS A 110 14.97 44.45 -4.47
C LYS A 110 15.04 45.43 -3.30
N MET A 111 14.50 45.05 -2.14
CA MET A 111 14.56 45.88 -0.93
C MET A 111 16.01 46.11 -0.48
N LYS A 112 16.83 45.04 -0.42
CA LYS A 112 18.26 45.13 -0.07
C LYS A 112 19.06 45.94 -1.08
N GLU A 113 18.79 45.80 -2.37
CA GLU A 113 19.43 46.61 -3.43
C GLU A 113 19.09 48.10 -3.30
N THR A 114 17.83 48.43 -2.98
CA THR A 114 17.43 49.82 -2.72
C THR A 114 18.14 50.37 -1.49
N HIS A 115 18.20 49.64 -0.38
CA HIS A 115 18.93 50.08 0.81
C HIS A 115 20.42 50.31 0.51
N LYS A 116 21.05 49.40 -0.22
CA LYS A 116 22.45 49.54 -0.67
C LYS A 116 22.66 50.83 -1.46
N LYS A 117 21.84 51.09 -2.49
CA LYS A 117 21.94 52.32 -3.30
C LYS A 117 21.74 53.58 -2.47
N THR A 118 20.79 53.58 -1.53
CA THR A 118 20.55 54.71 -0.63
C THR A 118 21.77 54.99 0.25
N ILE A 119 22.38 53.94 0.83
CA ILE A 119 23.61 54.07 1.63
C ILE A 119 24.76 54.60 0.76
N GLU A 120 24.98 54.02 -0.43
CA GLU A 120 26.03 54.48 -1.35
C GLU A 120 25.88 55.96 -1.73
N ASN A 121 24.64 56.43 -1.93
CA ASN A 121 24.38 57.85 -2.19
C ASN A 121 24.69 58.74 -0.98
N PHE A 122 24.29 58.33 0.23
CA PHE A 122 24.64 59.09 1.44
C PHE A 122 26.15 59.12 1.67
N LEU A 123 26.86 58.01 1.44
CA LEU A 123 28.32 57.98 1.58
C LEU A 123 28.99 58.95 0.61
N LYS A 124 28.55 59.02 -0.65
CA LYS A 124 29.05 60.01 -1.62
C LYS A 124 28.77 61.45 -1.19
N ASP A 125 27.62 61.72 -0.60
CA ASP A 125 27.29 63.06 -0.09
C ASP A 125 28.14 63.41 1.15
N CYS A 126 28.42 62.43 2.02
CA CYS A 126 29.36 62.60 3.12
C CYS A 126 30.78 62.89 2.63
N GLU A 127 31.29 62.17 1.62
CA GLU A 127 32.62 62.39 1.05
C GLU A 127 32.81 63.82 0.53
N LYS A 128 31.78 64.40 -0.10
CA LYS A 128 31.81 65.81 -0.53
C LYS A 128 31.90 66.79 0.64
N LEU A 129 31.26 66.46 1.75
CA LEU A 129 31.19 67.30 2.95
C LEU A 129 32.49 67.25 3.77
N VAL A 130 33.22 66.13 3.75
CA VAL A 130 34.50 65.95 4.48
C VAL A 130 35.56 66.99 4.09
N HIS A 131 35.47 67.54 2.88
CA HIS A 131 36.42 68.53 2.36
C HIS A 131 35.97 69.99 2.53
N GLU A 132 34.81 70.25 3.16
CA GLU A 132 34.35 71.62 3.42
C GLU A 132 35.08 72.23 4.62
N CYS A 133 35.75 73.36 4.40
CA CYS A 133 36.56 74.05 5.41
C CYS A 133 35.84 75.24 6.05
N ASP A 134 34.74 75.71 5.47
CA ASP A 134 33.90 76.76 6.07
C ASP A 134 32.93 76.18 7.11
N PRO A 135 33.08 76.50 8.41
CA PRO A 135 32.24 75.92 9.46
C PRO A 135 30.75 76.21 9.28
N GLN A 136 30.37 77.36 8.72
CA GLN A 136 28.98 77.72 8.56
C GLN A 136 28.32 76.89 7.45
N ARG A 137 28.95 76.81 6.27
CA ARG A 137 28.50 75.94 5.17
C ARG A 137 28.50 74.47 5.54
N PHE A 138 29.50 74.01 6.30
CA PHE A 138 29.53 72.65 6.81
C PHE A 138 28.28 72.36 7.65
N LEU A 139 27.97 73.21 8.64
CA LEU A 139 26.82 73.01 9.53
C LEU A 139 25.48 73.05 8.79
N GLU A 140 25.33 73.94 7.81
CA GLU A 140 24.12 74.03 6.98
C GLU A 140 23.84 72.72 6.22
N VAL A 141 24.87 72.11 5.63
CA VAL A 141 24.74 70.86 4.86
C VAL A 141 24.68 69.63 5.79
N ALA A 142 25.50 69.59 6.84
CA ALA A 142 25.63 68.47 7.78
C ALA A 142 24.32 68.21 8.55
N CYS A 143 23.66 69.26 9.04
CA CYS A 143 22.42 69.11 9.81
C CYS A 143 21.29 68.47 8.97
N GLY A 144 21.14 68.92 7.72
CA GLY A 144 20.18 68.37 6.78
C GLY A 144 20.50 66.94 6.35
N LEU A 145 21.78 66.63 6.13
CA LEU A 145 22.25 65.28 5.80
C LEU A 145 22.04 64.31 6.97
N ASN A 146 22.41 64.69 8.19
CA ASN A 146 22.21 63.89 9.40
C ASN A 146 20.75 63.54 9.64
N THR A 147 19.84 64.51 9.46
CA THR A 147 18.41 64.27 9.62
C THR A 147 17.91 63.23 8.63
N ARG A 148 18.29 63.34 7.34
CA ARG A 148 17.89 62.38 6.30
C ARG A 148 18.49 60.99 6.53
N MET A 149 19.76 60.91 6.94
CA MET A 149 20.43 59.64 7.25
C MET A 149 19.77 58.95 8.44
N LYS A 150 19.46 59.70 9.51
CA LYS A 150 18.78 59.15 10.70
C LYS A 150 17.42 58.57 10.34
N THR A 151 16.60 59.31 9.59
CA THR A 151 15.29 58.81 9.13
C THR A 151 15.43 57.53 8.30
N GLN A 152 16.42 57.44 7.40
CA GLN A 152 16.63 56.25 6.58
C GLN A 152 17.17 55.07 7.38
N LEU A 153 18.05 55.31 8.37
CA LEU A 153 18.50 54.29 9.31
C LEU A 153 17.34 53.73 10.13
N ASP A 154 16.44 54.59 10.62
CA ASP A 154 15.25 54.16 11.36
C ASP A 154 14.34 53.28 10.48
N VAL A 155 14.10 53.67 9.23
CA VAL A 155 13.33 52.86 8.26
C VAL A 155 13.99 51.51 7.99
N MET A 156 15.31 51.47 7.82
CA MET A 156 16.06 50.23 7.59
C MET A 156 16.07 49.31 8.82
N ASN A 157 16.17 49.87 10.03
CA ASN A 157 16.12 49.13 11.29
C ASN A 157 14.72 48.55 11.54
N ILE A 158 13.65 49.25 11.16
CA ILE A 158 12.29 48.69 11.21
C ILE A 158 12.16 47.54 10.20
N ALA A 159 12.76 47.66 9.02
CA ALA A 159 12.74 46.64 7.97
C ALA A 159 13.71 45.46 8.22
N SER A 160 14.61 45.54 9.22
CA SER A 160 15.60 44.49 9.49
C SER A 160 14.99 43.26 10.18
N SER A 161 13.76 43.33 10.70
CA SER A 161 13.02 42.15 11.17
C SER A 161 12.83 41.06 10.10
N TRP A 162 13.08 41.39 8.83
CA TRP A 162 13.13 40.49 7.66
C TRP A 162 14.54 39.93 7.39
N GLU A 163 15.37 39.80 8.43
CA GLU A 163 16.78 39.39 8.36
C GLU A 163 16.99 37.97 7.85
N ARG A 164 16.02 37.07 8.04
CA ARG A 164 16.18 35.66 7.64
C ARG A 164 15.61 35.42 6.24
N PRO A 165 16.37 34.74 5.36
CA PRO A 165 15.81 34.27 4.09
C PRO A 165 14.66 33.29 4.34
N PRO A 166 13.69 33.17 3.41
CA PRO A 166 12.54 32.28 3.57
C PRO A 166 12.96 30.82 3.81
N VAL A 167 12.67 30.28 5.00
CA VAL A 167 13.07 28.91 5.39
C VAL A 167 12.08 27.88 4.82
N CYS A 168 12.56 26.71 4.40
CA CYS A 168 11.71 25.58 4.00
C CYS A 168 11.53 24.63 5.18
N MET A 169 10.27 24.48 5.64
CA MET A 169 9.94 23.45 6.62
C MET A 169 9.55 22.17 5.89
N PRO A 170 10.11 21.00 6.27
CA PRO A 170 9.74 19.74 5.66
C PRO A 170 8.29 19.37 6.00
N LYS A 171 7.49 19.03 4.98
CA LYS A 171 6.19 18.38 5.18
C LYS A 171 6.40 16.88 5.31
N LYS A 172 5.79 16.25 6.33
CA LYS A 172 5.71 14.78 6.44
C LYS A 172 4.54 14.27 5.61
N MET A 173 4.75 13.12 4.95
CA MET A 173 3.69 12.38 4.28
C MET A 173 3.20 11.27 5.20
N ASP A 174 1.89 11.20 5.43
CA ASP A 174 1.25 10.09 6.16
C ASP A 174 0.68 9.07 5.16
N ILE A 175 1.16 7.82 5.28
CA ILE A 175 0.76 6.66 4.46
C ILE A 175 0.00 5.61 5.26
N LYS A 176 -0.26 5.85 6.56
CA LYS A 176 -0.86 4.86 7.46
C LYS A 176 -2.23 4.37 6.98
N SER A 177 -3.05 5.25 6.40
CA SER A 177 -4.34 4.89 5.80
C SER A 177 -4.20 3.83 4.70
N VAL A 178 -3.24 4.02 3.78
CA VAL A 178 -3.02 3.10 2.66
C VAL A 178 -2.57 1.74 3.14
N VAL A 179 -1.67 1.70 4.13
CA VAL A 179 -1.22 0.44 4.75
C VAL A 179 -2.38 -0.29 5.42
N ASN A 180 -3.25 0.44 6.13
CA ASN A 180 -4.42 -0.15 6.78
C ASN A 180 -5.42 -0.73 5.76
N GLU A 181 -5.62 -0.05 4.63
CA GLU A 181 -6.51 -0.53 3.55
C GLU A 181 -6.01 -1.85 2.94
N ILE A 182 -4.69 -2.02 2.78
CA ILE A 182 -4.10 -3.29 2.30
C ILE A 182 -4.27 -4.40 3.33
N ILE A 183 -4.01 -4.10 4.62
CA ILE A 183 -4.11 -5.10 5.70
C ILE A 183 -5.56 -5.57 5.90
N ALA A 184 -6.55 -4.71 5.61
CA ALA A 184 -7.97 -5.02 5.73
C ALA A 184 -8.53 -5.91 4.60
N LEU A 185 -7.71 -6.31 3.61
CA LEU A 185 -8.16 -7.22 2.56
C LEU A 185 -8.37 -8.64 3.13
N GLU A 186 -9.62 -9.08 3.14
CA GLU A 186 -9.99 -10.46 3.46
C GLU A 186 -9.87 -11.31 2.18
N LEU A 187 -8.79 -12.07 2.06
CA LEU A 187 -8.53 -12.97 0.94
C LEU A 187 -8.69 -14.43 1.37
N THR A 188 -9.13 -15.31 0.46
CA THR A 188 -9.24 -16.74 0.75
C THR A 188 -7.84 -17.29 1.06
N PRO A 189 -7.65 -17.99 2.19
CA PRO A 189 -6.34 -18.53 2.53
C PRO A 189 -5.92 -19.52 1.46
N VAL A 190 -4.77 -19.26 0.83
CA VAL A 190 -4.12 -20.23 -0.04
C VAL A 190 -3.76 -21.42 0.85
N ASN A 191 -4.40 -22.56 0.66
CA ASN A 191 -3.97 -23.81 1.27
C ASN A 191 -2.59 -24.15 0.69
N VAL A 192 -1.54 -23.64 1.33
CA VAL A 192 -0.17 -24.09 1.11
C VAL A 192 -0.07 -25.44 1.79
N GLY A 193 -0.60 -26.47 1.13
CA GLY A 193 -0.44 -27.85 1.56
C GLY A 193 1.05 -28.17 1.64
N ILE A 194 1.49 -28.60 2.82
CA ILE A 194 2.80 -29.24 3.05
C ILE A 194 2.79 -30.61 2.36
#